data_AF-A0A7Y3DS27-F1
#
_entry.id   AF-A0A7Y3DS27-F1
#
_cell.length_a   1.000
_cell.length_b   1.000
_cell.length_c   1.000
_cell.angle_alpha   90.00
_cell.angle_beta   90.00
_cell.angle_gamma   90.00
#
_symmetry.space_group_name_H-M   'P 1'
#
loop_
_entity.id
_entity.type
_entity.pdbx_description
1 polymer ?
#
loop_
_entity_poly.entity_id
_entity_poly.type
_entity_poly.pdbx_seq_one_letter_code
_entity_poly.pdbx_strand_id
1 'polypeptide(L)'
;MNLRRFAILLFLSFLLLCSARLVAGPPSFTTTDLFNGRMWQLLSATQKLSHLTGIHEGIILCLNQIKTDLKIPSDLMSKIQDSGIFDRRRLLFSSQGITTIEALMNQFYEDSSNLDIPIIDAYQHITMELNFTTPEDLKNNLTNLRRKYKD
;
A
#
# COMPACT_ATOMS: atom_id res chain seq x y z
N MET A 1 -42.82 -30.16 16.81
CA MET A 1 -42.71 -29.29 15.62
C MET A 1 -42.64 -30.19 14.39
N ASN A 2 -43.47 -30.01 13.36
CA ASN A 2 -43.49 -30.93 12.21
C ASN A 2 -42.18 -30.88 11.41
N LEU A 3 -41.63 -32.05 11.06
CA LEU A 3 -40.41 -32.22 10.26
C LEU A 3 -40.41 -31.37 8.99
N ARG A 4 -41.58 -31.29 8.32
CA ARG A 4 -41.81 -30.47 7.12
C ARG A 4 -41.60 -28.97 7.36
N ARG A 5 -41.93 -28.44 8.54
CA ARG A 5 -41.69 -27.02 8.89
C ARG A 5 -40.21 -26.74 9.17
N PHE A 6 -39.50 -27.70 9.77
CA PHE A 6 -38.06 -27.60 10.01
C PHE A 6 -37.26 -27.62 8.70
N ALA A 7 -37.61 -28.49 7.75
CA ALA A 7 -37.00 -28.53 6.42
C ALA A 7 -37.21 -27.21 5.64
N ILE A 8 -38.40 -26.60 5.72
CA ILE A 8 -38.69 -25.31 5.08
C ILE A 8 -37.82 -24.19 5.69
N LEU A 9 -37.65 -24.17 7.02
CA LEU A 9 -36.80 -23.19 7.70
C LEU A 9 -35.31 -23.34 7.32
N LEU A 10 -34.80 -24.56 7.21
CA LEU A 10 -33.44 -24.84 6.74
C LEU A 10 -33.22 -24.43 5.28
N PHE A 11 -34.21 -24.65 4.42
CA PHE A 11 -34.14 -24.23 3.01
C PHE A 11 -34.16 -22.70 2.86
N LEU A 12 -34.98 -22.01 3.66
CA LEU A 12 -35.02 -20.54 3.70
C LEU A 12 -33.73 -19.93 4.26
N SER A 13 -33.15 -20.50 5.33
CA SER A 13 -31.88 -20.01 5.86
C SER A 13 -30.71 -20.26 4.90
N PHE A 14 -30.69 -21.41 4.20
CA PHE A 14 -29.73 -21.66 3.13
C PHE A 14 -29.85 -20.65 1.98
N LEU A 15 -31.07 -20.37 1.51
CA LEU A 15 -31.32 -19.34 0.50
C LEU A 15 -30.84 -17.95 0.95
N LEU A 16 -31.15 -17.54 2.18
CA LEU A 16 -30.69 -16.25 2.74
C LEU A 16 -29.16 -16.16 2.84
N LEU A 17 -28.48 -17.25 3.21
CA LEU A 17 -27.02 -17.31 3.25
C LEU A 17 -26.40 -17.23 1.84
N CYS A 18 -27.04 -17.82 0.83
CA CYS A 18 -26.64 -17.66 -0.58
C CYS A 18 -26.89 -16.22 -1.07
N SER A 19 -28.02 -15.60 -0.71
CA SER A 19 -28.34 -14.22 -1.06
C SER A 19 -27.35 -13.21 -0.48
N ALA A 20 -26.90 -13.42 0.76
CA ALA A 20 -25.95 -12.53 1.42
C ALA A 20 -24.60 -12.40 0.66
N ARG A 21 -24.17 -13.44 -0.06
CA ARG A 21 -22.95 -13.40 -0.89
C ARG A 21 -23.12 -12.67 -2.22
N LEU A 22 -24.35 -12.45 -2.68
CA LEU A 22 -24.64 -11.71 -3.92
C LEU A 22 -24.76 -10.18 -3.72
N VAL A 23 -24.85 -9.72 -2.47
CA VAL A 23 -24.93 -8.29 -2.12
C VAL A 23 -23.55 -7.66 -1.99
N ALA A 24 -22.51 -8.45 -1.75
CA ALA A 24 -21.13 -7.98 -1.87
C ALA A 24 -20.79 -7.75 -3.34
N GLY A 25 -20.68 -6.47 -3.73
CA GLY A 25 -20.18 -6.09 -5.06
C GLY A 25 -18.77 -6.63 -5.31
N PRO A 26 -18.31 -6.67 -6.59
CA PRO A 26 -16.96 -7.09 -6.90
C PRO A 26 -15.95 -6.24 -6.11
N PRO A 27 -14.90 -6.87 -5.53
CA PRO A 27 -13.97 -6.15 -4.68
C PRO A 27 -13.21 -5.09 -5.49
N SER A 28 -13.16 -3.86 -4.98
CA SER A 28 -12.55 -2.75 -5.71
C SER A 28 -11.03 -2.92 -5.85
N PHE A 29 -10.55 -2.71 -7.07
CA PHE A 29 -9.12 -2.63 -7.39
C PHE A 29 -8.49 -1.27 -7.05
N THR A 30 -9.30 -0.32 -6.61
CA THR A 30 -8.88 0.99 -6.11
C THR A 30 -9.43 1.27 -4.71
N THR A 31 -8.65 1.98 -3.91
CA THR A 31 -9.06 2.58 -2.64
C THR A 31 -8.75 4.07 -2.73
N THR A 32 -9.74 4.92 -2.46
CA THR A 32 -9.61 6.40 -2.62
C THR A 32 -8.98 6.79 -3.97
N ASP A 33 -9.53 6.27 -5.08
CA ASP A 33 -9.06 6.44 -6.47
C ASP A 33 -7.62 5.99 -6.79
N LEU A 34 -6.92 5.35 -5.85
CA LEU A 34 -5.57 4.80 -6.01
C LEU A 34 -5.61 3.28 -6.13
N PHE A 35 -4.82 2.68 -7.03
CA PHE A 35 -4.71 1.22 -7.14
C PHE A 35 -4.21 0.59 -5.83
N ASN A 36 -4.83 -0.52 -5.42
CA ASN A 36 -4.58 -1.19 -4.13
C ASN A 36 -3.99 -2.61 -4.31
N GLY A 37 -3.82 -3.32 -3.19
CA GLY A 37 -3.25 -4.68 -3.16
C GLY A 37 -3.98 -5.70 -4.04
N ARG A 38 -5.28 -5.51 -4.31
CA ARG A 38 -6.04 -6.38 -5.22
C ARG A 38 -5.63 -6.18 -6.67
N MET A 39 -5.35 -4.94 -7.08
CA MET A 39 -4.75 -4.68 -8.38
C MET A 39 -3.34 -5.29 -8.43
N TRP A 40 -2.53 -5.09 -7.38
CA TRP A 40 -1.16 -5.61 -7.30
C TRP A 40 -1.09 -7.13 -7.54
N GLN A 41 -2.01 -7.91 -6.99
CA GLN A 41 -2.08 -9.36 -7.18
C GLN A 41 -2.38 -9.79 -8.63
N LEU A 42 -2.99 -8.93 -9.45
CA LEU A 42 -3.27 -9.19 -10.87
C LEU A 42 -2.14 -8.78 -11.83
N LEU A 43 -1.19 -7.96 -11.36
CA LEU A 43 -0.07 -7.50 -12.18
C LEU A 43 0.98 -8.60 -12.38
N SER A 44 1.46 -8.76 -13.61
CA SER A 44 2.68 -9.53 -13.90
C SER A 44 3.91 -8.88 -13.26
N ALA A 45 4.99 -9.65 -13.06
CA ALA A 45 6.25 -9.13 -12.51
C ALA A 45 6.77 -7.91 -13.30
N THR A 46 6.72 -7.94 -14.63
CA THR A 46 7.09 -6.79 -15.47
C THR A 46 6.23 -5.56 -15.18
N GLN A 47 4.91 -5.72 -15.03
CA GLN A 47 4.01 -4.61 -14.70
C GLN A 47 4.25 -4.06 -13.30
N LYS A 48 4.52 -4.93 -12.31
CA LYS A 48 4.90 -4.53 -10.95
C LYS A 48 6.18 -3.70 -10.95
N LEU A 49 7.24 -4.20 -11.57
CA LEU A 49 8.51 -3.49 -11.72
C LEU A 49 8.32 -2.15 -12.45
N SER A 50 7.61 -2.11 -13.58
CA SER A 50 7.33 -0.86 -14.30
C SER A 50 6.55 0.16 -13.46
N HIS A 51 5.57 -0.30 -12.66
CA HIS A 51 4.80 0.57 -11.78
C HIS A 51 5.67 1.16 -10.64
N LEU A 52 6.50 0.32 -10.01
CA LEU A 52 7.46 0.77 -8.99
C LEU A 52 8.50 1.73 -9.56
N THR A 53 8.99 1.51 -10.78
CA THR A 53 9.89 2.43 -11.49
C THR A 53 9.20 3.77 -11.75
N GLY A 54 7.95 3.77 -12.23
CA GLY A 54 7.18 5.00 -12.44
C GLY A 54 6.95 5.81 -11.15
N ILE A 55 6.68 5.13 -10.02
CA ILE A 55 6.62 5.77 -8.69
C ILE A 55 7.98 6.41 -8.36
N HIS A 56 9.07 5.65 -8.48
CA HIS A 56 10.41 6.09 -8.13
C HIS A 56 10.86 7.32 -8.95
N GLU A 57 10.71 7.26 -10.27
CA GLU A 57 11.02 8.36 -11.19
C GLU A 57 10.13 9.58 -10.96
N GLY A 58 8.83 9.37 -10.70
CA GLY A 58 7.89 10.44 -10.37
C GLY A 58 8.28 11.21 -9.11
N ILE A 59 8.73 10.52 -8.06
CA ILE A 59 9.24 11.15 -6.83
C ILE A 59 10.53 11.94 -7.14
N ILE A 60 11.46 11.39 -7.94
CA ILE A 60 12.69 12.09 -8.35
C ILE A 60 12.37 13.38 -9.11
N LEU A 61 11.46 13.32 -10.09
CA LEU A 61 11.03 14.48 -10.88
C LEU A 61 10.40 15.55 -9.97
N CYS A 62 9.51 15.17 -9.07
CA CYS A 62 8.88 16.07 -8.09
C CYS A 62 9.92 16.76 -7.20
N LEU A 63 10.87 16.01 -6.62
CA LEU A 63 11.92 16.58 -5.76
C LEU A 63 12.87 17.51 -6.52
N ASN A 64 13.20 17.20 -7.78
CA ASN A 64 14.02 18.07 -8.63
C ASN A 64 13.29 19.36 -9.01
N GLN A 65 11.98 19.29 -9.28
CA GLN A 65 11.13 20.45 -9.53
C GLN A 65 11.06 21.35 -8.29
N ILE A 66 10.76 20.78 -7.11
CA ILE A 66 10.74 21.50 -5.82
C ILE A 66 12.07 22.20 -5.53
N LYS A 67 13.20 21.53 -5.76
CA LYS A 67 14.55 22.12 -5.61
C LYS A 67 14.74 23.35 -6.51
N THR A 68 14.22 23.29 -7.73
CA THR A 68 14.32 24.36 -8.74
C THR A 68 13.43 25.55 -8.38
N ASP A 69 12.17 25.29 -8.04
CA ASP A 69 11.18 26.33 -7.73
C ASP A 69 11.49 27.08 -6.44
N LEU A 70 11.91 26.38 -5.39
CA LEU A 70 12.32 26.97 -4.12
C LEU A 70 13.69 27.68 -4.20
N LYS A 71 14.40 27.58 -5.34
CA LYS A 71 15.74 28.14 -5.58
C LYS A 71 16.70 27.87 -4.41
N ILE A 72 16.64 26.67 -3.83
CA ILE A 72 17.31 26.35 -2.57
C ILE A 72 18.82 26.58 -2.76
N PRO A 73 19.44 27.54 -2.04
CA PRO A 73 20.86 27.83 -2.22
C PRO A 73 21.68 26.61 -1.82
N SER A 74 22.78 26.38 -2.53
CA SER A 74 23.56 25.14 -2.43
C SER A 74 24.17 24.93 -1.04
N ASP A 75 24.48 26.01 -0.32
CA ASP A 75 24.98 25.95 1.06
C ASP A 75 23.88 25.49 2.05
N LEU A 76 22.64 25.94 1.86
CA LEU A 76 21.49 25.49 2.66
C LEU A 76 21.19 24.01 2.37
N MET A 77 21.26 23.60 1.10
CA MET A 77 21.10 22.19 0.72
C MET A 77 22.17 21.29 1.36
N SER A 78 23.44 21.75 1.42
CA SER A 78 24.51 21.07 2.17
C SER A 78 24.16 20.98 3.65
N LYS A 79 23.87 22.12 4.31
CA LYS A 79 23.54 22.17 5.75
C LYS A 79 22.37 21.26 6.12
N ILE A 80 21.32 21.18 5.30
CA ILE A 80 20.18 20.28 5.55
C ILE A 80 20.59 18.81 5.34
N GLN A 81 21.47 18.51 4.37
CA GLN A 81 22.02 17.17 4.17
C GLN A 81 22.93 16.75 5.33
N ASP A 82 23.80 17.63 5.79
CA ASP A 82 24.71 17.43 6.93
C ASP A 82 23.95 17.31 8.27
N SER A 83 22.79 17.98 8.39
CA SER A 83 21.92 17.90 9.58
C SER A 83 21.15 16.58 9.75
N GLY A 84 21.19 15.68 8.76
CA GLY A 84 20.37 14.46 8.75
C GLY A 84 18.86 14.68 8.56
N ILE A 85 18.36 15.91 8.45
CA ILE A 85 16.93 16.20 8.17
C ILE A 85 16.48 15.53 6.85
N PHE A 86 17.39 15.42 5.88
CA PHE A 86 17.15 14.70 4.64
C PHE A 86 17.13 13.17 4.74
N ASP A 87 17.28 12.57 5.92
CA ASP A 87 16.99 11.15 6.12
C ASP A 87 15.52 10.80 5.84
N ARG A 88 14.62 11.79 5.77
CA ARG A 88 13.25 11.62 5.23
C ARG A 88 13.17 11.49 3.69
N ARG A 89 14.30 11.49 2.96
CA ARG A 89 14.42 11.01 1.55
C ARG A 89 14.87 9.56 1.44
N ARG A 90 15.54 9.02 2.48
CA ARG A 90 15.22 7.64 2.87
C ARG A 90 13.73 7.62 3.26
N LEU A 91 13.09 6.46 3.40
CA LEU A 91 11.62 6.37 3.47
C LEU A 91 10.88 6.76 2.17
N LEU A 92 11.48 7.53 1.24
CA LEU A 92 11.00 7.74 -0.15
C LEU A 92 11.76 6.89 -1.18
N PHE A 93 13.03 6.59 -0.93
CA PHE A 93 13.88 5.78 -1.80
C PHE A 93 14.56 4.68 -1.00
N SER A 94 14.61 3.45 -1.54
CA SER A 94 15.46 2.39 -1.00
C SER A 94 16.82 2.37 -1.68
N SER A 95 17.88 2.21 -0.89
CA SER A 95 19.23 1.88 -1.39
C SER A 95 19.34 0.47 -1.95
N GLN A 96 18.39 -0.42 -1.62
CA GLN A 96 18.39 -1.83 -2.02
C GLN A 96 17.70 -2.09 -3.37
N GLY A 97 17.27 -1.04 -4.08
CA GLY A 97 16.71 -1.12 -5.43
C GLY A 97 15.25 -1.59 -5.52
N ILE A 98 14.69 -1.49 -6.73
CA ILE A 98 13.27 -1.71 -7.01
C ILE A 98 12.85 -3.18 -6.87
N THR A 99 13.72 -4.13 -7.22
CA THR A 99 13.45 -5.58 -7.08
C THR A 99 13.25 -6.00 -5.63
N THR A 100 14.04 -5.44 -4.70
CA THR A 100 13.89 -5.69 -3.26
C THR A 100 12.56 -5.12 -2.73
N ILE A 101 12.17 -3.94 -3.20
CA ILE A 101 10.85 -3.36 -2.90
C ILE A 101 9.74 -4.26 -3.46
N GLU A 102 9.86 -4.79 -4.68
CA GLU A 102 8.86 -5.70 -5.27
C GLU A 102 8.67 -6.96 -4.43
N ALA A 103 9.76 -7.58 -3.97
CA ALA A 103 9.71 -8.78 -3.13
C ALA A 103 8.97 -8.53 -1.81
N LEU A 104 9.31 -7.43 -1.12
CA LEU A 104 8.64 -7.05 0.14
C LEU A 104 7.18 -6.60 -0.09
N MET A 105 6.88 -5.93 -1.21
CA MET A 105 5.50 -5.59 -1.60
C MET A 105 4.65 -6.84 -1.90
N ASN A 106 5.25 -7.88 -2.50
CA ASN A 106 4.58 -9.16 -2.68
C ASN A 106 4.24 -9.79 -1.32
N GLN A 107 5.21 -9.89 -0.41
CA GLN A 107 4.99 -10.38 0.96
C GLN A 107 3.96 -9.54 1.74
N PHE A 108 4.01 -8.22 1.61
CA PHE A 108 3.06 -7.29 2.24
C PHE A 108 1.61 -7.57 1.85
N TYR A 109 1.35 -7.92 0.59
CA TYR A 109 0.02 -8.22 0.07
C TYR A 109 -0.35 -9.72 0.11
N GLU A 110 0.43 -10.57 0.79
CA GLU A 110 -0.02 -11.90 1.23
C GLU A 110 -1.01 -11.79 2.40
N ASP A 111 -0.88 -10.76 3.25
CA ASP A 111 -1.85 -10.47 4.30
C ASP A 111 -3.12 -9.82 3.70
N SER A 112 -4.24 -10.54 3.79
CA SER A 112 -5.53 -10.08 3.27
C SER A 112 -6.01 -8.76 3.89
N SER A 113 -5.56 -8.41 5.10
CA SER A 113 -5.87 -7.14 5.77
C SER A 113 -5.10 -5.93 5.22
N ASN A 114 -4.13 -6.16 4.32
CA ASN A 114 -3.40 -5.11 3.61
C ASN A 114 -3.99 -4.81 2.21
N LEU A 115 -4.92 -5.61 1.70
CA LEU A 115 -5.38 -5.50 0.30
C LEU A 115 -6.08 -4.19 -0.04
N ASP A 116 -6.66 -3.50 0.95
CA ASP A 116 -7.25 -2.18 0.80
C ASP A 116 -6.22 -1.03 0.82
N ILE A 117 -4.97 -1.28 1.23
CA ILE A 117 -3.93 -0.26 1.26
C ILE A 117 -3.46 0.04 -0.18
N PRO A 118 -3.47 1.30 -0.64
CA PRO A 118 -2.94 1.69 -1.94
C PRO A 118 -1.48 1.32 -2.13
N ILE A 119 -1.10 1.03 -3.38
CA ILE A 119 0.25 0.62 -3.77
C ILE A 119 1.28 1.70 -3.39
N ILE A 120 0.91 2.98 -3.43
CA ILE A 120 1.80 4.10 -3.07
C ILE A 120 2.04 4.23 -1.55
N ASP A 121 1.03 4.00 -0.71
CA ASP A 121 1.21 3.97 0.76
C ASP A 121 2.00 2.72 1.19
N ALA A 122 1.72 1.57 0.58
CA ALA A 122 2.48 0.33 0.81
C ALA A 122 3.94 0.47 0.34
N TYR A 123 4.19 1.11 -0.81
CA TYR A 123 5.54 1.46 -1.25
C TYR A 123 6.28 2.27 -0.17
N GLN A 124 5.63 3.32 0.36
CA GLN A 124 6.20 4.14 1.42
C GLN A 124 6.49 3.32 2.69
N HIS A 125 5.61 2.40 3.07
CA HIS A 125 5.83 1.51 4.22
C HIS A 125 7.06 0.62 4.03
N ILE A 126 7.20 -0.01 2.87
CA ILE A 126 8.36 -0.86 2.53
C ILE A 126 9.65 -0.04 2.42
N THR A 127 9.60 1.18 1.87
CA THR A 127 10.77 2.06 1.89
C THR A 127 11.06 2.59 3.29
N MET A 128 10.11 2.65 4.24
CA MET A 128 10.43 2.92 5.65
C MET A 128 11.19 1.76 6.29
N GLU A 129 10.78 0.52 6.03
CA GLU A 129 11.42 -0.70 6.54
C GLU A 129 12.88 -0.81 6.09
N LEU A 130 13.12 -0.67 4.79
CA LEU A 130 14.45 -0.77 4.18
C LEU A 130 15.45 0.30 4.61
N ASN A 131 15.00 1.33 5.35
CA ASN A 131 15.77 2.54 5.65
C ASN A 131 15.99 2.79 7.15
N PHE A 132 16.02 1.71 7.94
CA PHE A 132 16.42 1.71 9.37
C PHE A 132 15.43 2.45 10.30
N THR A 133 14.14 2.41 9.97
CA THR A 133 13.05 2.77 10.89
C THR A 133 12.99 1.77 12.05
N THR A 134 12.60 2.18 13.26
CA THR A 134 12.48 1.21 14.38
C THR A 134 11.33 0.23 14.14
N PRO A 135 11.39 -1.01 14.68
CA PRO A 135 10.28 -1.97 14.52
C PRO A 135 8.94 -1.47 15.07
N GLU A 136 8.97 -0.63 16.11
CA GLU A 136 7.78 -0.04 16.71
C GLU A 136 7.19 1.07 15.81
N ASP A 137 8.03 1.91 15.20
CA ASP A 137 7.59 2.91 14.21
C ASP A 137 6.95 2.25 12.97
N LEU A 138 7.50 1.13 12.48
CA LEU A 138 6.93 0.35 11.38
C LEU A 138 5.56 -0.21 11.75
N LYS A 139 5.46 -0.87 12.89
CA LYS A 139 4.19 -1.44 13.41
C LYS A 139 3.13 -0.35 13.62
N ASN A 140 3.51 0.82 14.13
CA ASN A 140 2.60 1.95 14.29
C ASN A 140 2.20 2.57 12.94
N ASN A 141 3.11 2.64 11.96
CA ASN A 141 2.78 3.04 10.61
C ASN A 141 1.76 2.07 9.96
N LEU A 142 2.02 0.75 10.00
CA LEU A 142 1.11 -0.26 9.45
C LEU A 142 -0.27 -0.22 10.12
N THR A 143 -0.31 -0.05 11.44
CA THR A 143 -1.57 0.07 12.20
C THR A 143 -2.36 1.30 11.77
N ASN A 144 -1.68 2.43 11.50
CA ASN A 144 -2.30 3.64 10.97
C ASN A 144 -2.77 3.47 9.51
N LEU A 145 -2.00 2.81 8.64
CA LEU A 145 -2.40 2.51 7.27
C LEU A 145 -3.64 1.61 7.23
N ARG A 146 -3.64 0.52 8.01
CA ARG A 146 -4.81 -0.36 8.15
C ARG A 146 -6.03 0.41 8.63
N ARG A 147 -5.88 1.27 9.64
CA ARG A 147 -6.99 2.12 10.13
C ARG A 147 -7.48 3.12 9.08
N LYS A 148 -6.58 3.74 8.31
CA LYS A 148 -6.90 4.74 7.27
C LYS A 148 -7.75 4.18 6.13
N TYR A 149 -7.68 2.88 5.87
CA TYR A 149 -8.26 2.23 4.69
C TYR A 149 -9.22 1.06 5.01
N LYS A 150 -9.77 1.01 6.24
CA LYS A 150 -10.76 0.00 6.66
C LYS A 150 -12.19 0.52 6.79
N ASP A 151 -12.36 1.83 6.58
CA ASP A 151 -13.61 2.58 6.62
C ASP A 151 -14.13 2.82 5.19
#